data_AF-R9LHJ3-F1
#
_entry.id   AF-R9LHJ3-F1
#
_cell.length_a   1.000
_cell.length_b   1.000
_cell.length_c   1.000
_cell.angle_alpha   90.00
_cell.angle_beta   90.00
_cell.angle_gamma   90.00
#
_symmetry.space_group_name_H-M   'P 1'
#
loop_
_entity.id
_entity.type
_entity.pdbx_description
1 polymer ?
#
loop_
_entity_poly.entity_id
_entity_poly.type
_entity_poly.pdbx_seq_one_letter_code
_entity_poly.pdbx_strand_id
1 'polypeptide(L)'
;MDYKYSCVVDADNLYKTFVLVYLEPGEGGEIRETISGYELAEGEHLLEVSPPSNLVKPRWDGEAWEEAATAEEIEAWKQENPTEEMGSPSPSPLEALQAENNLLRAQITAASSRQDFLEDCIAEMAVQVYNA
;
A
#
# COMPACT_ATOMS: atom_id res chain seq x y z
N MET A 1 -21.05 -18.15 -17.37
CA MET A 1 -20.31 -18.80 -16.28
C MET A 1 -20.39 -17.81 -15.15
N ASP A 2 -21.44 -17.95 -14.36
CA ASP A 2 -21.77 -17.01 -13.30
C ASP A 2 -20.97 -17.36 -12.06
N TYR A 3 -20.57 -16.34 -11.34
CA TYR A 3 -19.84 -16.50 -10.10
C TYR A 3 -20.16 -15.35 -9.16
N LYS A 4 -20.04 -15.62 -7.87
CA LYS A 4 -20.14 -14.61 -6.81
C LYS A 4 -18.99 -14.75 -5.86
N TYR A 5 -18.65 -13.65 -5.19
CA TYR A 5 -17.72 -13.69 -4.07
C TYR A 5 -18.49 -13.64 -2.78
N SER A 6 -18.07 -14.42 -1.80
CA SER A 6 -18.74 -14.51 -0.51
C SER A 6 -17.70 -14.63 0.60
N CYS A 7 -18.02 -14.05 1.75
CA CYS A 7 -17.27 -14.27 2.98
C CYS A 7 -17.73 -15.58 3.61
N VAL A 8 -16.78 -16.39 4.08
CA VAL A 8 -17.07 -17.55 4.93
C VAL A 8 -17.01 -17.09 6.37
N VAL A 9 -18.07 -17.35 7.12
CA VAL A 9 -18.11 -17.17 8.57
C VAL A 9 -18.41 -18.48 9.26
N ASP A 10 -17.95 -18.63 10.50
CA ASP A 10 -18.27 -19.79 11.34
C ASP A 10 -19.62 -19.64 12.07
N ALA A 11 -19.90 -20.58 12.98
CA ALA A 11 -21.14 -20.61 13.76
C ALA A 11 -21.30 -19.40 14.71
N ASP A 12 -20.19 -18.75 15.09
CA ASP A 12 -20.16 -17.55 15.93
C ASP A 12 -20.16 -16.26 15.09
N ASN A 13 -20.35 -16.38 13.78
CA ASN A 13 -20.25 -15.31 12.77
C ASN A 13 -18.85 -14.68 12.68
N LEU A 14 -17.80 -15.38 13.09
CA LEU A 14 -16.42 -14.91 12.92
C LEU A 14 -15.96 -15.14 11.49
N TYR A 15 -15.32 -14.12 10.92
CA TYR A 15 -14.76 -14.18 9.57
C TYR A 15 -13.63 -15.20 9.48
N LYS A 16 -13.73 -16.11 8.51
CA LYS A 16 -12.73 -17.15 8.24
C LYS A 16 -11.91 -16.83 7.00
N THR A 17 -12.59 -16.56 5.89
CA THR A 17 -11.94 -16.36 4.59
C THR A 17 -12.89 -15.74 3.56
N PHE A 18 -12.34 -15.34 2.42
CA PHE A 18 -13.08 -14.84 1.26
C PHE A 18 -12.95 -15.82 0.11
N VAL A 19 -14.08 -16.29 -0.42
CA VAL A 19 -14.13 -17.37 -1.41
C VAL A 19 -14.88 -16.96 -2.68
N LEU A 20 -14.50 -17.60 -3.78
CA LEU A 20 -15.21 -17.53 -5.05
C LEU A 20 -16.17 -18.72 -5.14
N VAL A 21 -17.43 -18.45 -5.47
CA VAL A 21 -18.48 -19.45 -5.64
C VAL A 21 -18.92 -19.46 -7.10
N TYR A 22 -18.76 -20.59 -7.78
CA TYR A 22 -19.24 -20.79 -9.14
C TYR A 22 -20.71 -21.20 -9.12
N LEU A 23 -21.49 -20.58 -10.00
CA LEU A 23 -22.93 -20.82 -10.18
C LEU A 23 -23.11 -21.54 -11.52
N GLU A 24 -23.29 -22.86 -11.46
CA GLU A 24 -23.41 -23.71 -12.64
C GLU A 24 -24.85 -24.20 -12.82
N PRO A 25 -25.42 -24.16 -14.03
CA PRO A 25 -26.76 -24.71 -14.26
C PRO A 25 -26.70 -26.24 -14.21
N GLY A 26 -27.44 -26.83 -13.28
CA GLY A 26 -27.61 -28.28 -13.13
C GLY A 26 -28.58 -28.89 -14.15
N GLU A 27 -28.68 -30.22 -14.17
CA GLU A 27 -29.42 -31.02 -15.17
C GLU A 27 -30.94 -30.80 -15.21
N GLY A 28 -31.49 -29.89 -14.40
CA GLY A 28 -32.91 -29.50 -14.40
C GLY A 28 -33.17 -27.99 -14.40
N GLY A 29 -32.12 -27.16 -14.59
CA GLY A 29 -32.23 -25.70 -14.45
C GLY A 29 -32.03 -25.18 -13.02
N GLU A 30 -31.75 -26.05 -12.05
CA GLU A 30 -31.34 -25.67 -10.70
C GLU A 30 -29.90 -25.15 -10.71
N ILE A 31 -29.61 -24.06 -10.01
CA ILE A 31 -28.24 -23.54 -9.91
C ILE A 31 -27.49 -24.34 -8.84
N ARG A 32 -26.37 -24.95 -9.24
CA ARG A 32 -25.43 -25.60 -8.34
C ARG A 32 -24.34 -24.62 -7.94
N GLU A 33 -24.16 -24.44 -6.64
CA GLU A 33 -23.09 -23.62 -6.08
C GLU A 33 -21.87 -24.50 -5.77
N THR A 34 -20.74 -24.18 -6.38
CA THR A 34 -19.46 -24.88 -6.13
C THR A 34 -18.44 -23.87 -5.63
N ILE A 35 -17.95 -24.06 -4.40
CA ILE A 35 -16.96 -23.17 -3.80
C ILE A 35 -15.57 -23.55 -4.33
N SER A 36 -14.83 -22.57 -4.83
CA SER A 36 -13.51 -22.78 -5.41
C SER A 36 -12.46 -23.01 -4.33
N GLY A 37 -11.97 -24.25 -4.23
CA GLY A 37 -10.81 -24.59 -3.37
C GLY A 37 -11.06 -24.48 -1.86
N TYR A 38 -12.33 -24.46 -1.43
CA TYR A 38 -12.72 -24.40 -0.03
C TYR A 38 -13.92 -25.32 0.22
N GLU A 39 -13.91 -26.02 1.36
CA GLU A 39 -15.00 -26.89 1.82
C GLU A 39 -15.55 -26.31 3.13
N LEU A 40 -16.85 -26.03 3.17
CA LEU A 40 -17.50 -25.49 4.37
C LEU A 40 -17.48 -26.53 5.48
N ALA A 41 -16.92 -26.16 6.63
CA ALA A 41 -16.96 -26.99 7.83
C ALA A 41 -18.34 -26.94 8.51
N GLU A 42 -18.56 -27.81 9.50
CA GLU A 42 -19.81 -27.84 10.26
C GLU A 42 -20.06 -26.49 10.97
N GLY A 43 -21.20 -25.87 10.70
CA GLY A 43 -21.59 -24.57 11.24
C GLY A 43 -21.09 -23.36 10.45
N GLU A 44 -20.24 -23.56 9.44
CA GLU A 44 -19.83 -22.47 8.54
C GLU A 44 -20.91 -22.16 7.49
N HIS A 45 -21.02 -20.89 7.13
CA HIS A 45 -21.94 -20.45 6.08
C HIS A 45 -21.39 -19.25 5.30
N LEU A 46 -22.00 -18.98 4.15
CA LEU A 46 -21.60 -17.92 3.24
C LEU A 46 -22.40 -16.65 3.48
N LEU A 47 -21.70 -15.52 3.51
CA LEU A 47 -22.28 -14.17 3.53
C LEU A 47 -21.92 -13.41 2.26
N GLU A 48 -22.93 -12.85 1.60
CA GLU A 48 -22.76 -11.99 0.42
C GLU A 48 -22.49 -10.54 0.83
N VAL A 49 -21.43 -10.34 1.61
CA VAL A 49 -20.98 -9.03 2.08
C VAL A 49 -19.52 -8.81 1.71
N SER A 50 -19.11 -7.55 1.67
CA SER A 50 -17.71 -7.20 1.43
C SER A 50 -16.83 -7.69 2.59
N PRO A 51 -15.60 -8.17 2.34
CA PRO A 51 -14.75 -8.66 3.40
C PRO A 51 -14.39 -7.54 4.40
N PRO A 52 -14.18 -7.89 5.67
CA PRO A 52 -13.77 -6.94 6.69
C PRO A 52 -12.40 -6.34 6.38
N SER A 53 -12.16 -5.12 6.83
CA SER A 53 -10.85 -4.46 6.73
C SER A 53 -10.45 -3.87 8.08
N ASN A 54 -9.15 -3.90 8.39
CA ASN A 54 -8.56 -3.32 9.62
C ASN A 54 -9.09 -3.90 10.94
N LEU A 55 -9.50 -5.18 10.94
CA LEU A 55 -9.97 -5.91 12.13
C LEU A 55 -9.13 -7.17 12.32
N VAL A 56 -8.79 -7.47 13.57
CA VAL A 56 -7.98 -8.64 13.97
C VAL A 56 -8.85 -9.89 14.00
N LYS A 57 -10.04 -9.81 14.62
CA LYS A 57 -11.06 -10.88 14.62
C LYS A 57 -12.41 -10.29 14.22
N PRO A 58 -12.64 -10.09 12.92
CA PRO A 58 -13.91 -9.56 12.44
C PRO A 58 -15.05 -10.55 12.73
N ARG A 59 -16.14 -10.03 13.29
CA ARG A 59 -17.38 -10.76 13.55
C ARG A 59 -18.54 -10.05 12.88
N TRP A 60 -19.41 -10.78 12.18
CA TRP A 60 -20.61 -10.22 11.59
C TRP A 60 -21.73 -10.14 12.63
N ASP A 61 -22.31 -8.96 12.84
CA ASP A 61 -23.42 -8.75 13.78
C ASP A 61 -24.81 -8.83 13.13
N GLY A 62 -24.86 -8.93 11.79
CA GLY A 62 -26.08 -8.89 10.99
C GLY A 62 -26.14 -7.68 10.04
N GLU A 63 -25.42 -6.60 10.35
CA GLU A 63 -25.42 -5.34 9.60
C GLU A 63 -24.00 -4.88 9.23
N ALA A 64 -23.02 -5.11 10.10
CA ALA A 64 -21.63 -4.68 9.95
C ALA A 64 -20.63 -5.67 10.55
N TRP A 65 -19.35 -5.44 10.23
CA TRP A 65 -18.23 -6.13 10.86
C TRP A 65 -17.81 -5.43 12.15
N GLU A 66 -17.77 -6.18 13.25
CA GLU A 66 -17.30 -5.73 14.55
C GLU A 66 -16.00 -6.44 14.95
N GLU A 67 -15.18 -5.80 15.79
CA GLU A 67 -14.01 -6.42 16.39
C GLU A 67 -14.42 -7.32 17.55
N ALA A 68 -14.17 -8.62 17.44
CA ALA A 68 -14.39 -9.58 18.53
C ALA A 68 -13.12 -9.84 19.35
N ALA A 69 -11.94 -9.41 18.90
CA ALA A 69 -10.71 -9.55 19.67
C ALA A 69 -10.72 -8.64 20.89
N THR A 70 -10.22 -9.15 22.02
CA THR A 70 -9.94 -8.34 23.20
C THR A 70 -8.78 -7.39 22.95
N ALA A 71 -8.67 -6.34 23.79
CA ALA A 71 -7.56 -5.38 23.70
C ALA A 71 -6.18 -6.07 23.80
N GLU A 72 -6.07 -7.10 24.64
CA GLU A 72 -4.85 -7.89 24.81
C GLU A 72 -4.51 -8.67 23.53
N GLU A 73 -5.50 -9.30 22.88
CA GLU A 73 -5.29 -10.02 21.62
C GLU A 73 -4.91 -9.09 20.47
N ILE A 74 -5.49 -7.88 20.42
CA ILE A 74 -5.12 -6.86 19.44
C ILE A 74 -3.68 -6.39 19.66
N GLU A 75 -3.27 -6.21 20.92
CA GLU A 75 -1.90 -5.81 21.25
C GLU A 75 -0.89 -6.92 20.91
N ALA A 76 -1.20 -8.17 21.26
CA ALA A 76 -0.39 -9.33 20.87
C ALA A 76 -0.27 -9.44 19.34
N TRP A 77 -1.39 -9.32 18.61
CA TRP A 77 -1.37 -9.35 17.15
C TRP A 77 -0.52 -8.23 16.55
N LYS A 78 -0.55 -7.01 17.10
CA LYS A 78 0.30 -5.89 16.67
C LYS A 78 1.79 -6.12 16.94
N GLN A 79 2.13 -6.84 18.02
CA GLN A 79 3.51 -7.21 18.31
C GLN A 79 4.03 -8.31 17.36
N GLU A 80 3.17 -9.28 17.02
CA GLU A 80 3.51 -10.40 16.12
C GLU A 80 3.44 -10.02 14.63
N ASN A 81 2.56 -9.09 14.30
CA ASN A 81 2.38 -8.50 12.97
C ASN A 81 2.68 -7.00 13.10
N PRO A 82 3.94 -6.62 13.36
CA PRO A 82 4.31 -5.22 13.29
C PRO A 82 3.92 -4.78 11.90
N THR A 83 2.91 -3.91 11.81
CA THR A 83 2.67 -3.18 10.59
C THR A 83 4.01 -2.54 10.33
N GLU A 84 4.72 -2.93 9.26
CA GLU A 84 5.81 -2.11 8.78
C GLU A 84 5.14 -0.74 8.63
N GLU A 85 5.42 0.17 9.58
CA GLU A 85 5.12 1.57 9.36
C GLU A 85 5.80 1.81 8.03
N MET A 86 5.01 1.93 6.96
CA MET A 86 5.50 2.23 5.63
C MET A 86 6.41 3.42 5.85
N GLY A 87 7.72 3.16 5.85
CA GLY A 87 8.68 4.04 6.49
C GLY A 87 8.43 5.44 5.96
N SER A 88 8.34 6.42 6.88
CA SER A 88 8.22 7.87 6.63
C SER A 88 8.06 8.19 5.15
N PRO A 89 6.90 8.69 4.67
CA PRO A 89 6.55 8.72 3.25
C PRO A 89 7.79 9.09 2.44
N SER A 90 8.31 8.13 1.67
CA SER A 90 9.44 8.38 0.78
C SER A 90 9.12 9.68 0.04
N PRO A 91 10.07 10.64 -0.02
CA PRO A 91 9.79 11.95 -0.58
C PRO A 91 9.08 11.76 -1.91
N SER A 92 7.95 12.43 -2.06
CA SER A 92 7.17 12.29 -3.28
C SER A 92 8.07 12.58 -4.49
N PRO A 93 7.81 12.00 -5.68
CA PRO A 93 8.61 12.28 -6.86
C PRO A 93 8.82 13.78 -7.13
N LEU A 94 7.87 14.62 -6.72
CA LEU A 94 7.96 16.07 -6.81
C LEU A 94 8.99 16.66 -5.83
N GLU A 95 9.00 16.23 -4.56
CA GLU A 95 9.95 16.70 -3.54
C GLU A 95 11.39 16.30 -3.87
N ALA A 96 11.58 15.06 -4.35
CA ALA A 96 12.89 14.59 -4.82
C ALA A 96 13.39 15.43 -6.00
N LEU A 97 12.51 15.72 -6.98
CA LEU A 97 12.86 16.52 -8.15
C LEU A 97 13.16 17.98 -7.79
N GLN A 98 12.45 18.53 -6.80
CA GLN A 98 12.70 19.89 -6.28
C GLN A 98 14.08 19.97 -5.61
N ALA A 99 14.44 18.97 -4.81
CA ALA A 99 15.76 18.89 -4.16
C ALA A 99 16.89 18.79 -5.19
N GLU A 100 16.72 17.97 -6.22
CA GLU A 100 17.68 17.85 -7.33
C GLU A 100 17.84 19.17 -8.10
N ASN A 101 16.73 19.85 -8.42
CA ASN A 101 16.78 21.14 -9.12
C ASN A 101 17.54 22.20 -8.32
N ASN A 102 17.33 22.24 -7.00
CA ASN A 102 18.04 23.15 -6.11
C ASN A 102 19.55 22.87 -6.09
N LEU A 103 19.94 21.59 -6.04
CA LEU A 103 21.34 21.19 -6.08
C LEU A 103 22.00 21.55 -7.43
N LEU A 104 21.32 21.26 -8.54
CA LEU A 104 21.81 21.58 -9.88
C LEU A 104 21.97 23.09 -10.07
N ARG A 105 21.01 23.89 -9.61
CA ARG A 105 21.12 25.37 -9.65
C ARG A 105 22.32 25.86 -8.85
N ALA A 106 22.53 25.33 -7.64
CA ALA A 106 23.68 25.68 -6.82
C ALA A 106 25.01 25.33 -7.51
N GLN A 107 25.09 24.18 -8.18
CA GLN A 107 26.27 23.79 -8.96
C GLN A 107 26.52 24.73 -10.14
N ILE A 108 25.47 25.10 -10.88
CA ILE A 108 25.58 26.06 -12.00
C ILE A 108 26.07 27.41 -11.50
N THR A 109 25.50 27.93 -10.40
CA THR A 109 25.95 29.19 -9.80
C THR A 109 27.41 29.11 -9.37
N ALA A 110 27.82 28.05 -8.69
CA ALA A 110 29.20 27.88 -8.26
C ALA A 110 30.19 27.75 -9.43
N ALA A 111 29.79 27.07 -10.51
CA ALA A 111 30.59 26.94 -11.73
C ALA A 111 30.74 28.29 -12.44
N SER A 112 29.65 29.06 -12.57
CA SER A 112 29.67 30.41 -13.14
C SER A 112 30.57 31.32 -12.33
N SER A 113 30.41 31.38 -11.00
CA SER A 113 31.26 32.24 -10.15
C SER A 113 32.73 31.85 -10.20
N ARG A 114 33.04 30.56 -10.37
CA ARG A 114 34.43 30.11 -10.59
C ARG A 114 34.96 30.59 -11.94
N GLN A 115 34.14 30.53 -12.99
CA GLN A 115 34.54 31.01 -14.31
C GLN A 115 34.82 32.52 -14.28
N ASP A 116 33.93 33.31 -13.69
CA ASP A 116 34.09 34.77 -13.56
C ASP A 116 35.42 35.11 -12.85
N PHE A 117 35.74 34.42 -11.76
CA PHE A 117 37.00 34.59 -11.04
C PHE A 117 38.23 34.26 -11.89
N LEU A 118 38.17 33.19 -12.69
CA LEU A 118 39.27 32.81 -13.59
C LEU A 118 39.45 33.83 -14.71
N GLU A 119 38.37 34.35 -15.26
CA GLU A 119 38.42 35.41 -16.28
C GLU A 119 39.05 36.69 -15.73
N ASP A 120 38.68 37.10 -14.51
CA ASP A 120 39.28 38.26 -13.83
C ASP A 120 40.79 38.06 -13.59
N CYS A 121 41.20 36.87 -13.13
CA CYS A 121 42.61 36.53 -12.93
C CYS A 121 43.41 36.57 -14.24
N ILE A 122 42.83 36.07 -15.34
CA ILE A 122 43.48 36.10 -16.66
C ILE A 122 43.62 37.54 -17.15
N ALA A 123 42.57 38.36 -17.00
CA ALA A 123 42.60 39.75 -17.39
C ALA A 123 43.67 40.54 -16.61
N GLU A 124 43.78 40.32 -15.30
CA GLU A 124 44.81 40.96 -14.47
C GLU A 124 46.23 40.54 -14.87
N MET A 125 46.47 39.25 -15.09
CA MET A 125 47.78 38.78 -15.56
C MET A 125 48.11 39.29 -16.96
N ALA A 126 47.14 39.37 -17.87
CA ALA A 126 47.34 39.92 -19.20
C ALA A 126 47.75 41.40 -19.14
N VAL A 127 47.11 42.21 -18.28
CA VAL A 127 47.50 43.61 -18.04
C VAL A 127 48.95 43.71 -17.54
N GLN A 128 49.37 42.83 -16.63
CA GLN A 128 50.76 42.82 -16.13
C GLN A 128 51.78 42.40 -17.20
N VAL A 129 51.44 41.45 -18.06
CA VAL A 129 52.34 40.94 -19.13
C VAL A 129 52.45 41.93 -20.30
N TYR A 130 51.35 42.59 -20.69
CA TYR A 130 51.31 43.46 -21.87
C TYR A 130 51.64 44.93 -21.60
N ASN A 131 51.66 45.39 -20.34
CA ASN A 131 52.06 46.75 -19.96
C ASN A 131 53.50 46.87 -19.43
N ALA A 132 54.34 45.84 -19.66
CA ALA A 132 55.77 45.84 -19.33
C ALA A 132 56.64 46.26 -20.54
#